data_AF-A0A4Q3TC14-F1
#
_entry.id   AF-A0A4Q3TC14-F1
#
_cell.length_a   1.000
_cell.length_b   1.000
_cell.length_c   1.000
_cell.angle_alpha   90.00
_cell.angle_beta   90.00
_cell.angle_gamma   90.00
#
_symmetry.space_group_name_H-M   'P 1'
#
loop_
_entity.id
_entity.type
_entity.pdbx_description
1 polymer ?
#
loop_
_entity_poly.entity_id
_entity_poly.type
_entity_poly.pdbx_seq_one_letter_code
_entity_poly.pdbx_strand_id
1 'polypeptide(L)' 'MKALCWHGKGDIRCEEVPDPTIEDGRDAVIRVTSCAICGSDLHLYGGFVPGMKHGDVMG' A
#
# COMPACT_ATOMS: atom_id res chain seq x y z
N MET A 1 4.86 3.13 -10.91
CA MET A 1 5.58 3.62 -9.72
C MET A 1 5.95 2.48 -8.77
N LYS A 2 6.94 2.67 -7.91
CA LYS A 2 7.27 1.72 -6.84
C LYS A 2 6.31 1.85 -5.66
N ALA A 3 5.82 0.73 -5.14
CA ALA A 3 4.96 0.68 -3.97
C ALA A 3 5.24 -0.57 -3.11
N LEU A 4 4.83 -0.53 -1.84
CA LEU A 4 4.83 -1.72 -0.99
C LEU A 4 3.56 -2.54 -1.28
N CYS A 5 3.73 -3.81 -1.63
CA CYS A 5 2.65 -4.75 -1.93
C CYS A 5 2.60 -5.83 -0.85
N TRP A 6 1.40 -6.18 -0.40
CA TRP A 6 1.17 -7.26 0.56
C TRP A 6 1.10 -8.61 -0.16
N HIS A 7 1.95 -9.56 0.22
CA HIS A 7 2.02 -10.89 -0.39
C HIS A 7 1.44 -11.99 0.51
N GLY A 8 1.22 -11.67 1.77
CA GLY A 8 0.74 -12.59 2.79
C GLY A 8 1.15 -12.11 4.18
N LYS A 9 0.66 -12.81 5.21
CA LYS A 9 1.12 -12.56 6.57
C LYS A 9 2.65 -12.70 6.63
N GLY A 10 3.32 -11.64 7.07
CA GLY A 10 4.77 -11.62 7.20
C GLY A 10 5.54 -11.29 5.91
N ASP A 11 4.86 -11.06 4.78
CA ASP A 11 5.49 -10.86 3.46
C ASP A 11 4.98 -9.57 2.80
N ILE A 12 5.86 -8.56 2.75
CA ILE A 12 5.65 -7.29 2.07
C ILE A 12 6.85 -7.04 1.16
N ARG A 13 6.60 -6.64 -0.09
CA ARG A 13 7.64 -6.46 -1.11
C ARG A 13 7.50 -5.10 -1.78
N CYS A 14 8.62 -4.53 -2.21
CA CYS A 14 8.61 -3.31 -3.01
C CYS A 14 8.57 -3.70 -4.50
N GLU A 15 7.51 -3.33 -5.18
CA GLU A 15 7.22 -3.75 -6.57
C GLU A 15 6.83 -2.56 -7.44
N GLU A 16 6.96 -2.72 -8.76
CA GLU A 16 6.44 -1.74 -9.72
C GLU A 16 4.95 -2.00 -9.96
N VAL A 17 4.14 -0.96 -9.75
CA VAL A 17 2.68 -0.95 -9.99
C VAL A 17 2.31 0.18 -10.97
N PRO A 18 1.13 0.16 -11.61
CA PRO A 18 0.67 1.27 -12.43
C PRO A 18 0.66 2.60 -11.65
N ASP A 19 0.90 3.70 -12.34
CA ASP A 19 0.78 5.02 -11.73
C ASP A 19 -0.69 5.33 -11.41
N PRO A 20 -1.00 6.01 -10.28
CA PRO A 20 -2.36 6.33 -9.92
C PRO A 20 -2.95 7.34 -10.91
N THR A 21 -4.24 7.18 -11.18
CA THR A 21 -5.03 8.07 -12.04
C THR A 21 -6.11 8.77 -11.21
N ILE A 22 -6.51 9.96 -11.64
CA ILE A 22 -7.65 10.68 -11.04
C ILE A 22 -8.95 9.93 -11.37
N GLU A 23 -9.75 9.60 -10.35
CA GLU A 23 -11.03 8.89 -10.51
C GLU A 23 -12.22 9.83 -10.28
N ASP A 24 -12.13 10.73 -9.30
CA ASP A 24 -13.12 11.78 -8.99
C ASP A 24 -12.52 13.18 -9.22
N GLY A 25 -13.38 14.17 -9.52
CA GLY A 25 -12.94 15.55 -9.75
C GLY A 25 -12.29 16.25 -8.56
N ARG A 26 -12.29 15.62 -7.37
CA ARG A 26 -11.66 16.13 -6.14
C ARG A 26 -10.34 15.43 -5.79
N ASP A 27 -9.90 14.46 -6.58
CA ASP A 27 -8.67 13.74 -6.29
C ASP A 27 -7.43 14.56 -6.64
N ALA A 28 -6.30 14.20 -6.04
CA ALA A 28 -4.99 14.74 -6.36
C ALA A 28 -3.95 13.62 -6.36
N VAL A 29 -3.06 13.62 -7.36
CA VAL A 29 -1.87 12.75 -7.38
C VAL A 29 -0.71 13.49 -6.74
N ILE A 30 -0.16 12.92 -5.67
CA ILE A 30 0.91 13.52 -4.88
C ILE A 30 2.21 12.73 -5.05
N ARG A 31 3.31 13.44 -5.32
CA ARG A 31 4.66 12.84 -5.25
C ARG A 31 5.08 12.73 -3.79
N VAL A 32 5.06 11.51 -3.27
CA VAL A 32 5.53 11.19 -1.90
C VAL A 32 7.04 11.47 -1.81
N THR A 33 7.45 12.38 -0.93
CA THR A 33 8.87 12.65 -0.62
C THR A 33 9.34 11.95 0.63
N SER A 34 8.43 11.59 1.53
CA SER A 34 8.70 10.88 2.78
C SER A 34 7.43 10.16 3.24
N CYS A 35 7.60 8.98 3.81
CA CYS A 35 6.55 8.23 4.50
C CYS A 35 7.16 7.59 5.77
N ALA A 36 6.30 7.16 6.68
CA ALA A 36 6.71 6.49 7.91
C ALA A 36 5.97 5.16 8.03
N ILE A 37 6.47 4.29 8.90
CA ILE A 37 5.78 3.07 9.31
C ILE A 37 5.06 3.38 10.62
N CYS A 38 3.75 3.18 10.64
CA CYS A 38 2.91 3.34 11.82
C CYS A 38 2.79 2.00 12.56
N GLY A 39 2.52 2.03 13.87
CA GLY A 39 2.20 0.82 14.62
C GLY A 39 1.00 0.06 14.07
N SER A 40 0.05 0.76 13.43
CA SER A 40 -1.11 0.14 12.77
C SER A 40 -0.74 -0.77 11.59
N ASP A 41 0.40 -0.52 10.94
CA ASP A 41 0.85 -1.31 9.79
C ASP A 41 1.18 -2.75 10.20
N LEU A 42 1.51 -2.97 11.48
CA LEU A 42 1.69 -4.30 12.05
C LEU A 42 0.40 -5.12 12.03
N HIS A 43 -0.79 -4.49 12.04
CA HIS A 43 -2.05 -5.20 11.89
C HIS A 43 -2.20 -5.78 10.47
N LEU A 44 -1.76 -5.04 9.45
CA LEU A 44 -1.74 -5.51 8.06
C LEU A 44 -0.67 -6.58 7.85
N TYR A 45 0.57 -6.32 8.31
CA TYR A 45 1.68 -7.26 8.24
C TYR A 45 1.38 -8.59 8.96
N GLY A 46 0.73 -8.51 10.11
CA GLY A 46 0.32 -9.66 10.92
C GLY A 46 -0.89 -10.43 10.38
N GLY A 47 -1.55 -9.92 9.33
CA GLY A 47 -2.75 -10.53 8.74
C GLY A 47 -3.99 -10.44 9.63
N PHE A 48 -4.09 -9.39 10.47
CA PHE A 48 -5.23 -9.16 11.37
C PHE A 48 -6.35 -8.35 10.71
N VAL A 49 -6.08 -7.67 9.59
CA VAL A 49 -7.08 -6.92 8.83
C VAL A 49 -7.76 -7.86 7.82
N PRO A 50 -9.07 -8.08 7.92
CA PRO A 50 -9.79 -8.93 6.97
C PRO A 50 -9.86 -8.27 5.59
N GLY A 51 -9.89 -9.08 4.53
CA GLY A 51 -10.10 -8.61 3.17
C GLY A 51 -8.85 -8.22 2.39
N MET A 52 -7.67 -8.19 3.03
CA MET A 52 -6.38 -8.07 2.35
C MET A 52 -6.19 -9.22 1.35
N LYS A 53 -5.78 -8.87 0.13
CA LYS A 53 -5.48 -9.80 -0.96
C LYS A 53 -4.02 -9.69 -1.36
N HIS A 54 -3.50 -10.79 -1.87
CA HIS A 54 -2.17 -10.82 -2.46
C HIS A 54 -2.06 -9.78 -3.58
N GLY A 55 -1.02 -8.93 -3.51
CA GLY A 55 -0.77 -7.84 -4.44
C GLY A 55 -1.40 -6.50 -4.04
N ASP A 56 -2.16 -6.42 -2.93
CA ASP A 56 -2.71 -5.15 -2.47
C ASP A 56 -1.59 -4.16 -2.13
N VAL A 57 -1.73 -2.93 -2.61
CA VAL A 57 -0.81 -1.83 -2.31
C VAL A 57 -1.07 -1.31 -0.89
N MET A 58 0.01 -1.11 -0.13
CA MET A 58 -0.02 -0.62 1.24
C MET A 58 0.40 0.85 1.29
N GLY A 59 -0.36 1.66 2.04
CA GLY A 59 -0.16 3.10 2.17
C GLY A 59 -1.40 3.88 1.77
#